data_AF-A0A931XQ53-F1
#
_entry.id   AF-A0A931XQ53-F1
#
_cell.length_a   1.000
_cell.length_b   1.000
_cell.length_c   1.000
_cell.angle_alpha   90.00
_cell.angle_beta   90.00
_cell.angle_gamma   90.00
#
_symmetry.space_group_name_H-M   'P 1'
#
loop_
_entity.id
_entity.type
_entity.pdbx_description
1 polymer ?
#
loop_
_entity_poly.entity_id
_entity_poly.type
_entity_poly.pdbx_seq_one_letter_code
_entity_poly.pdbx_strand_id
1 'polypeptide(L)' 'MTNKKQAVLLIVAAGLVAAAGYAVWKSRDQGDEFVVSGVIEAADIHVGSKVGGRVMKVVAREGQSVKAGDVLVLL' A
#
# COMPACT_ATOMS: atom_id res chain seq x y z
N MET A 1 4.71 -57.33 -19.70
CA MET A 1 6.15 -57.07 -19.46
C MET A 1 6.54 -55.88 -20.30
N THR A 2 6.54 -54.68 -19.72
CA THR A 2 6.86 -53.46 -20.48
C THR A 2 8.33 -53.51 -20.85
N ASN A 3 8.64 -53.44 -22.15
CA ASN A 3 10.02 -53.42 -22.61
C ASN A 3 10.73 -52.22 -21.98
N LYS A 4 11.97 -52.39 -21.51
CA LYS A 4 12.77 -51.33 -20.85
C LYS A 4 12.77 -50.02 -21.66
N LYS A 5 12.75 -50.13 -23.00
CA LYS A 5 12.63 -49.00 -23.94
C LYS A 5 11.28 -48.26 -23.84
N GLN A 6 10.16 -48.98 -23.70
CA GLN A 6 8.83 -48.38 -23.54
C GLN A 6 8.67 -47.71 -22.17
N ALA A 7 9.25 -48.29 -21.12
CA ALA A 7 9.27 -47.67 -19.79
C ALA A 7 10.04 -46.33 -19.80
N VAL A 8 11.20 -46.30 -20.46
CA VAL A 8 11.98 -45.05 -20.64
C VAL A 8 11.18 -44.01 -21.43
N LEU A 9 10.51 -44.42 -22.51
CA LEU A 9 9.72 -43.51 -23.35
C LEU A 9 8.54 -42.89 -22.59
N LEU A 10 7.86 -43.67 -21.75
CA LEU A 10 6.78 -43.19 -20.89
C LEU A 10 7.27 -42.20 -19.83
N ILE A 11 8.44 -42.46 -19.21
CA ILE A 11 9.03 -41.55 -18.23
C ILE A 11 9.41 -40.22 -18.88
N VAL A 12 9.99 -40.25 -20.08
CA VAL A 12 10.34 -39.03 -20.83
C VAL A 12 9.09 -38.25 -21.21
N ALA A 13 8.05 -38.92 -21.71
CA ALA A 13 6.78 -38.28 -22.05
C ALA A 13 6.12 -37.64 -20.82
N ALA A 14 6.10 -38.33 -19.68
CA ALA A 14 5.57 -37.78 -18.43
C ALA A 14 6.38 -36.57 -17.94
N GLY A 15 7.70 -36.61 -18.05
CA GLY A 15 8.58 -35.48 -17.73
C GLY A 15 8.31 -34.26 -18.60
N LEU A 16 8.10 -34.46 -19.90
CA LEU A 16 7.76 -33.37 -20.83
C LEU A 16 6.40 -32.74 -20.52
N VAL A 17 5.39 -33.55 -20.18
CA VAL A 17 4.07 -33.05 -19.79
C VAL A 17 4.15 -32.25 -18.48
N ALA A 18 4.91 -32.73 -17.49
CA ALA A 18 5.10 -32.03 -16.23
C ALA A 18 5.84 -30.69 -16.44
N ALA A 19 6.90 -30.68 -17.26
CA ALA A 19 7.65 -29.47 -17.58
C ALA A 19 6.79 -28.43 -18.33
N ALA A 20 5.99 -28.87 -19.29
CA ALA A 20 5.06 -28.01 -20.02
C ALA A 20 3.97 -27.43 -19.10
N GLY A 21 3.40 -28.27 -18.22
CA GLY A 21 2.42 -27.83 -17.23
C GLY A 21 2.98 -26.79 -16.26
N TYR A 22 4.21 -27.02 -15.77
CA TYR A 22 4.90 -26.07 -14.89
C TYR A 22 5.19 -24.74 -15.60
N ALA A 23 5.66 -24.78 -16.85
CA ALA A 23 5.94 -23.57 -17.62
C ALA A 23 4.68 -22.72 -17.83
N VAL A 24 3.54 -23.35 -18.16
CA VAL A 24 2.25 -22.66 -18.30
C VAL A 24 1.74 -22.10 -16.98
N TRP A 25 1.88 -22.85 -15.88
CA TRP A 25 1.48 -22.37 -14.56
C TRP A 25 2.30 -21.15 -14.15
N LYS A 26 3.63 -21.21 -14.31
CA LYS A 26 4.52 -20.12 -13.91
C LYS A 26 4.34 -18.84 -14.73
N SER A 27 3.96 -18.97 -16.00
CA SER A 27 3.72 -17.81 -16.87
C SER A 27 2.40 -17.09 -16.58
N ARG A 28 1.47 -17.71 -15.84
CA ARG A 28 0.23 -17.06 -15.35
C ARG A 28 0.42 -16.24 -14.08
N ASP A 29 1.54 -16.44 -13.38
CA ASP A 29 1.87 -15.82 -12.10
C ASP A 29 2.48 -14.40 -12.28
N GLN A 30 2.56 -13.91 -13.52
CA GLN A 30 2.99 -12.54 -13.84
C GLN A 30 1.80 -11.57 -13.82
N GLY A 31 0.92 -11.71 -12.82
CA GLY A 31 -0.15 -10.74 -12.61
C GLY A 31 0.46 -9.37 -12.35
N ASP A 32 0.00 -8.36 -13.09
CA ASP A 32 0.43 -6.98 -12.92
C ASP A 32 0.37 -6.60 -11.43
N GLU A 33 1.43 -5.94 -10.95
CA GLU A 33 1.49 -5.46 -9.57
C GLU A 33 0.26 -4.58 -9.30
N PHE A 34 -0.51 -4.90 -8.27
CA PHE A 34 -1.72 -4.16 -7.93
C PHE A 34 -1.34 -2.80 -7.33
N VAL A 35 -1.17 -1.80 -8.20
CA VAL A 35 -0.83 -0.43 -7.82
C VAL A 35 -2.10 0.38 -7.60
N VAL A 36 -2.24 0.95 -6.40
CA VAL A 36 -3.35 1.85 -6.05
C VAL A 36 -2.79 3.24 -5.77
N SER A 37 -3.46 4.27 -6.30
CA SER A 37 -3.21 5.67 -5.95
C SER A 37 -4.22 6.14 -4.90
N GLY A 38 -3.77 7.00 -4.00
CA GLY A 38 -4.59 7.57 -2.95
C GLY A 38 -3.98 8.83 -2.38
N VAL A 39 -4.78 9.56 -1.60
CA VAL A 39 -4.39 10.78 -0.90
C VAL A 39 -4.71 10.59 0.58
N ILE A 40 -3.85 11.14 1.45
CA ILE A 40 -4.09 11.20 2.89
C ILE A 40 -4.69 12.58 3.20
N GLU A 41 -5.86 12.60 3.82
CA GLU A 41 -6.53 13.83 4.25
C GLU A 41 -6.50 13.99 5.77
N ALA A 42 -6.42 15.23 6.23
CA ALA A 42 -6.49 15.60 7.65
C ALA A 42 -7.77 16.38 7.93
N ALA A 43 -8.24 16.31 9.18
CA ALA A 43 -9.34 17.15 9.64
C ALA A 43 -8.82 18.55 9.98
N ASP A 44 -8.89 19.46 9.01
CA ASP A 44 -8.45 20.84 9.19
C ASP A 44 -9.53 21.72 9.82
N ILE A 45 -9.14 22.50 10.83
CA ILE A 45 -10.03 23.42 11.54
C ILE A 45 -9.41 24.82 11.52
N HIS A 46 -10.17 25.77 10.99
CA HIS A 46 -9.80 27.18 11.01
C HIS A 46 -10.43 27.84 12.24
N VAL A 47 -9.60 28.23 13.20
CA VAL A 47 -10.05 28.87 14.45
C VAL A 47 -9.94 30.39 14.36
N GLY A 48 -10.96 31.08 14.87
CA GLY A 48 -11.01 32.54 14.96
C GLY A 48 -11.63 32.98 16.28
N SER A 49 -11.28 34.18 16.73
CA SER A 49 -11.90 34.74 17.94
C SER A 49 -13.36 35.09 17.69
N LYS A 50 -14.22 34.82 18.69
CA LYS A 50 -15.63 35.24 18.68
C LYS A 50 -15.82 36.71 19.03
N VAL A 51 -14.79 37.36 19.57
CA VAL A 51 -14.79 38.78 19.94
C VAL A 51 -13.71 39.53 19.16
N GLY A 52 -13.99 40.79 18.83
CA GLY A 52 -12.98 41.69 18.25
C GLY A 52 -11.96 42.16 19.29
N GLY A 53 -10.84 42.72 18.82
CA GLY A 53 -9.75 43.19 19.66
C GLY A 53 -8.45 43.30 18.86
N ARG A 54 -7.40 43.87 19.45
CA ARG A 54 -6.07 43.91 18.83
C ARG A 54 -5.28 42.71 19.31
N VAL A 55 -4.80 41.86 18.41
CA VAL A 55 -3.91 40.76 18.79
C VAL A 55 -2.72 41.30 19.60
N MET A 56 -2.69 40.97 20.88
CA MET A 56 -1.59 41.30 21.78
C MET A 56 -0.42 40.35 21.53
N LYS A 57 -0.72 39.04 21.37
CA LYS A 57 0.30 38.01 21.20
C LYS A 57 -0.25 36.75 20.55
N VAL A 58 0.52 36.16 19.63
CA VAL A 58 0.32 34.78 19.16
C VAL A 58 1.20 33.86 20.01
N VAL A 59 0.60 32.90 20.68
CA VAL A 59 1.29 32.02 21.65
C VAL A 59 1.83 30.77 20.97
N ALA A 60 1.07 30.21 20.02
CA ALA A 60 1.47 29.04 19.25
C ALA A 60 2.45 29.42 18.12
N ARG A 61 3.29 28.46 17.71
CA ARG A 61 4.12 28.54 16.51
C ARG A 61 3.64 27.56 15.44
N GLU A 62 3.96 27.85 14.20
CA GLU A 62 3.69 26.93 13.09
C GLU A 62 4.39 25.57 13.32
N GLY A 63 3.69 24.48 13.03
CA GLY A 63 4.15 23.10 13.28
C GLY A 63 4.14 22.66 14.75
N GLN A 64 3.77 23.54 15.69
CA GLN A 64 3.67 23.18 17.11
C GLN A 64 2.44 22.30 17.35
N SER A 65 2.65 21.12 17.97
CA SER A 65 1.53 20.31 18.48
C SER A 65 0.87 21.00 19.67
N VAL A 66 -0.46 20.98 19.70
CA VAL A 66 -1.28 21.58 20.75
C VAL A 66 -2.32 20.58 21.25
N LYS A 67 -2.89 20.84 22.42
CA LYS A 67 -3.98 20.07 23.02
C LYS A 67 -5.24 20.93 23.13
N ALA A 68 -6.38 20.27 23.26
CA ALA A 68 -7.63 20.96 23.53
C ALA A 68 -7.51 21.80 24.82
N GLY A 69 -7.87 23.08 24.73
CA GLY A 69 -7.75 24.04 25.83
C GLY A 69 -6.48 24.87 25.83
N ASP A 70 -5.49 24.57 24.97
CA ASP A 70 -4.29 25.41 24.84
C ASP A 70 -4.67 26.79 24.28
N VAL A 71 -4.09 27.84 24.88
CA VAL A 71 -4.28 29.22 24.42
C VAL A 71 -3.42 29.46 23.18
N LEU A 72 -4.07 29.78 22.05
CA LEU A 72 -3.39 30.03 20.78
C LEU A 72 -3.07 31.52 20.56
N VAL A 73 -3.94 32.43 21.02
CA VAL A 73 -3.82 33.88 20.82
C VAL A 73 -4.36 34.64 22.03
N LEU A 74 -3.76 35.81 22.30
CA LEU A 74 -4.24 36.81 23.26
C LEU A 74 -4.66 38.07 22.49
N LEU A 75 -5.86 38.56 22.78
CA LEU A 75 -6.47 39.77 22.21
C LEU A 75 -6.46 40.94 23.19
#